data_AF-A0A3A6PMU1-F1
#
_entry.id   AF-A0A3A6PMU1-F1
#
_cell.length_a   1.000
_cell.length_b   1.000
_cell.length_c   1.000
_cell.angle_alpha   90.00
_cell.angle_beta   90.00
_cell.angle_gamma   90.00
#
_symmetry.space_group_name_H-M   'P 1'
#
loop_
_entity.id
_entity.type
_entity.pdbx_description
1 polymer ?
#
loop_
_entity_poly.entity_id
_entity_poly.type
_entity_poly.pdbx_seq_one_letter_code
_entity_poly.pdbx_strand_id
1 'polypeptide(L)' 'MMHLECECGNRTNLFATGDRDEHGREYIELEDDDRFSFMIGEDSIVFKCSFCGYRYRLKNYE' A
#
# COMPACT_ATOMS: atom_id res chain seq x y z
N MET A 1 -6.21 -14.35 -1.57
CA MET A 1 -5.89 -13.10 -2.27
C MET A 1 -5.93 -11.98 -1.26
N MET A 2 -4.86 -11.20 -1.13
CA MET A 2 -4.80 -10.08 -0.19
C MET A 2 -5.47 -8.84 -0.81
N HIS A 3 -6.10 -8.01 0.00
CA HIS A 3 -6.71 -6.77 -0.45
C HIS A 3 -6.49 -5.66 0.58
N LEU A 4 -6.48 -4.42 0.10
CA LEU A 4 -6.48 -3.21 0.90
C LEU A 4 -7.87 -2.59 0.79
N GLU A 5 -8.54 -2.41 1.94
CA GLU A 5 -9.85 -1.77 2.03
C GLU A 5 -9.75 -0.50 2.86
N CYS A 6 -10.37 0.58 2.37
CA CYS A 6 -10.47 1.84 3.07
C CYS A 6 -11.77 1.95 3.84
N GLU A 7 -11.79 2.76 4.91
CA GLU A 7 -12.98 3.10 5.70
C GLU A 7 -14.20 3.56 4.88
N CYS A 8 -14.01 4.13 3.68
CA CYS A 8 -15.10 4.56 2.80
C CYS A 8 -15.62 3.45 1.86
N GLY A 9 -15.14 2.22 2.01
CA GLY A 9 -15.46 1.08 1.16
C GLY A 9 -14.65 0.96 -0.14
N ASN A 10 -13.71 1.89 -0.41
CA ASN A 10 -12.81 1.72 -1.56
C ASN A 10 -11.85 0.55 -1.31
N ARG A 11 -11.74 -0.36 -2.26
CA ARG A 11 -10.93 -1.59 -2.16
C ARG A 11 -10.05 -1.83 -3.38
N THR A 12 -8.84 -2.32 -3.19
CA THR A 12 -7.98 -2.79 -4.28
C THR A 12 -7.32 -4.11 -3.88
N ASN A 13 -7.02 -4.96 -4.85
CA ASN A 13 -6.31 -6.20 -4.58
C ASN A 13 -4.81 -5.97 -4.57
N LEU A 14 -4.11 -6.84 -3.85
CA LEU A 14 -2.67 -6.92 -3.84
C LEU A 14 -2.24 -8.19 -4.56
N PHE A 15 -1.32 -8.07 -5.51
CA PHE A 15 -0.72 -9.21 -6.20
C PHE A 15 0.77 -9.29 -5.90
N ALA A 16 1.28 -10.52 -5.87
CA ALA A 16 2.70 -10.78 -5.65
C ALA A 16 3.43 -10.68 -6.99
N THR A 17 4.55 -9.97 -7.03
CA THR A 17 5.28 -9.72 -8.28
C THR A 17 6.14 -10.91 -8.72
N GLY A 18 6.41 -11.86 -7.81
CA GLY A 18 7.39 -12.91 -7.99
C GLY A 18 8.82 -12.50 -7.60
N ASP A 19 9.08 -11.21 -7.43
CA ASP A 19 10.38 -10.70 -6.98
C ASP A 19 10.51 -10.80 -5.46
N ARG A 20 11.71 -11.12 -4.98
CA ARG A 20 12.01 -11.32 -3.55
C ARG A 20 13.26 -10.58 -3.13
N ASP A 21 13.28 -10.16 -1.86
CA ASP A 21 14.47 -9.58 -1.24
C ASP A 21 15.44 -10.65 -0.69
N GLU A 22 16.55 -10.18 -0.08
CA GLU A 22 17.58 -11.04 0.52
C GLU A 22 17.08 -11.92 1.68
N HIS A 23 15.92 -11.59 2.25
CA HIS A 23 15.26 -12.35 3.31
C HIS A 23 14.14 -13.26 2.77
N GLY A 24 13.93 -13.30 1.46
CA GLY A 24 12.88 -14.09 0.82
C GLY A 24 11.48 -13.50 0.95
N ARG A 25 11.34 -12.24 1.37
CA ARG A 25 10.05 -11.52 1.39
C ARG A 25 9.70 -11.11 -0.04
N GLU A 26 8.45 -11.34 -0.41
CA GLU A 26 7.97 -11.09 -1.77
C GLU A 26 7.39 -9.69 -1.90
N TYR A 27 7.77 -8.98 -2.97
CA TYR A 27 7.21 -7.68 -3.29
C TYR A 27 5.74 -7.82 -3.73
N ILE A 28 4.92 -6.88 -3.28
CA ILE A 28 3.50 -6.82 -3.63
C ILE A 28 3.18 -5.47 -4.27
N GLU A 29 2.25 -5.48 -5.22
CA GLU A 29 1.77 -4.28 -5.92
C GLU A 29 0.24 -4.19 -5.86
N LEU A 30 -0.27 -2.97 -6.01
CA LEU A 30 -1.71 -2.74 -6.15
C LEU A 30 -2.13 -3.11 -7.58
N GLU A 31 -3.24 -3.83 -7.72
CA GLU A 31 -3.84 -4.12 -9.03
C GLU A 31 -4.36 -2.85 -9.74
N ASP A 32 -4.79 -1.86 -8.96
CA ASP A 32 -5.35 -0.59 -9.42
C ASP A 32 -4.69 0.54 -8.60
N ASP A 33 -3.70 1.18 -9.23
CA ASP A 33 -2.86 2.22 -8.64
C ASP A 33 -3.56 3.58 -8.51
N ASP A 34 -4.65 3.81 -9.25
CA ASP A 34 -5.46 5.02 -9.14
C ASP A 34 -6.28 5.08 -7.83
N ARG A 35 -6.45 3.93 -7.15
CA ARG A 35 -7.24 3.84 -5.91
C ARG A 35 -6.54 4.41 -4.68
N PHE A 36 -5.21 4.33 -4.65
CA PHE A 36 -4.40 4.82 -3.53
C PHE A 36 -3.14 5.51 -4.04
N SER A 37 -2.86 6.70 -3.50
CA SER A 37 -1.60 7.42 -3.73
C SER A 37 -0.65 7.25 -2.56
N PHE A 38 0.66 7.28 -2.85
CA PHE A 38 1.72 7.10 -1.86
C PHE A 38 2.55 8.38 -1.73
N MET A 39 2.96 8.69 -0.49
CA MET A 39 3.87 9.79 -0.19
C MET A 39 4.97 9.30 0.72
N ILE A 40 6.22 9.64 0.40
CA ILE A 40 7.38 9.40 1.26
C ILE A 40 7.48 10.58 2.23
N GLY A 41 7.41 10.29 3.53
CA GLY A 41 7.76 11.19 4.62
C GLY A 41 9.16 10.91 5.16
N GLU A 42 9.62 11.72 6.10
CA GLU A 42 10.98 11.60 6.69
C GLU A 42 11.21 10.23 7.35
N ASP A 43 10.21 9.69 8.05
CA ASP A 43 10.27 8.46 8.84
C ASP A 43 9.17 7.46 8.49
N SER A 44 8.43 7.71 7.41
CA SER A 44 7.18 6.98 7.13
C SER A 44 6.77 7.00 5.67
N ILE A 45 5.92 6.05 5.30
CA ILE A 45 5.17 6.05 4.05
C ILE A 45 3.71 6.31 4.38
N VAL A 46 3.09 7.25 3.65
CA VAL A 46 1.68 7.59 3.79
C VAL A 46 0.92 7.11 2.57
N PHE A 47 -0.14 6.34 2.82
CA PHE A 47 -1.07 5.82 1.83
C PHE A 47 -2.33 6.67 1.93
N LYS A 48 -2.74 7.31 0.84
CA LYS A 48 -3.93 8.15 0.79
C LYS A 48 -4.94 7.55 -0.16
N CYS A 49 -6.14 7.28 0.33
CA CYS A 49 -7.27 6.89 -0.51
C CYS A 49 -7.62 8.04 -1.47
N SER A 50 -7.67 7.75 -2.78
CA SER A 50 -8.00 8.76 -3.79
C SER A 50 -9.46 9.24 -3.72
N PHE A 51 -10.35 8.44 -3.13
CA PHE A 51 -11.79 8.70 -3.08
C PHE A 51 -12.20 9.57 -1.89
N CYS A 52 -11.82 9.19 -0.67
CA CYS A 52 -12.21 9.92 0.54
C CYS A 52 -11.06 10.73 1.17
N GLY A 53 -9.83 10.58 0.67
CA GLY A 53 -8.66 11.27 1.21
C GLY A 53 -8.14 10.75 2.54
N TYR A 54 -8.73 9.69 3.11
CA TYR A 54 -8.26 9.05 4.34
C TYR A 54 -6.82 8.55 4.19
N ARG A 55 -6.05 8.60 5.28
CA ARG A 55 -4.60 8.38 5.26
C ARG A 55 -4.19 7.29 6.25
N TYR A 56 -3.47 6.30 5.76
CA TYR A 56 -2.75 5.31 6.56
C TYR A 56 -1.28 5.69 6.60
N ARG A 57 -0.64 5.55 7.77
CA ARG A 57 0.80 5.80 7.93
C ARG A 57 1.48 4.52 8.36
N LEU A 58 2.41 4.06 7.54
CA LEU A 58 3.37 3.03 7.93
C LEU A 58 4.63 3.74 8.41
N LYS A 59 4.95 3.57 9.70
CA LYS A 59 6.22 4.04 10.24
C LYS A 59 7.32 3.10 9.78
N ASN A 60 8.48 3.67 9.50
CA ASN A 60 9.69 2.87 9.41
C ASN A 60 10.01 2.33 10.82
N TYR A 61 10.38 1.05 10.90
CA TYR A 61 10.91 0.46 12.12
C TYR A 61 12.40 0.21 11.87
N GLU A 62 13.26 0.96 12.54
CA GLU A 62 14.71 0.74 12.57
C GLU A 62 15.07 -0.47 13.44
#